data_AF-A0A8T6MRZ3-F1
#
_entry.id   AF-A0A8T6MRZ3-F1
#
_cell.length_a   1.000
_cell.length_b   1.000
_cell.length_c   1.000
_cell.angle_alpha   90.00
_cell.angle_beta   90.00
_cell.angle_gamma   90.00
#
_symmetry.space_group_name_H-M   'P 1'
#
loop_
_entity.id
_entity.type
_entity.pdbx_description
1 polymer ?
#
loop_
_entity_poly.entity_id
_entity_poly.type
_entity_poly.pdbx_seq_one_letter_code
_entity_poly.pdbx_strand_id
1 'polypeptide(L)'
;MSSSAGPSLDKVAIRNILSIRYNPLEKPLIKPAKWKDYANEIHGNSRDRLQKLLLKSTLDKLSDQKTIAISLSGGIDSTLCLGLIRHVFPEKKVIGICGVFAGGFDESIVAKRVADKFNADFHIVHMESVFTHMPEIITITKKPKWNTYIHLIAKHAKKFTNTLVTGDGSDELFGGYTFRYRKFLNLLNKNDSWKIRTINYLECHNRDWVPDQERMFGASIKFNWDVIYNYFKPFFQNKLHPLKQVMLADFNGKLLYDFIPMGRAIASYYNIHSFPIFLDPNVISFASRLPIEQKYDQKSHKGKLILREIADNLGVKHMDEKRGFSPSLFTDWKEHGRDVCIKYLLDERSNIYRKKMININWVRRAFHTVDDDGDIRYLNRLISILALEIWYRVIITKEIKPTTRL
;
A
#
# COMPACT_ATOMS: atom_id res chain seq x y z
N MET A 1 5.88 40.81 -0.61
CA MET A 1 6.79 39.77 -0.06
C MET A 1 5.96 38.84 0.81
N SER A 2 5.41 37.76 0.23
CA SER A 2 4.72 36.73 1.00
C SER A 2 5.77 35.84 1.65
N SER A 3 5.82 35.85 2.98
CA SER A 3 6.59 34.87 3.73
C SER A 3 5.98 33.50 3.49
N SER A 4 6.58 32.72 2.58
CA SER A 4 6.30 31.30 2.48
C SER A 4 6.78 30.67 3.79
N ALA A 5 5.89 30.53 4.77
CA ALA A 5 6.15 29.69 5.92
C ALA A 5 6.58 28.33 5.37
N GLY A 6 7.84 27.96 5.61
CA GLY A 6 8.35 26.64 5.22
C GLY A 6 7.43 25.55 5.77
N PRO A 7 7.41 24.35 5.17
CA PRO A 7 6.54 23.26 5.60
C PRO A 7 6.63 23.08 7.12
N SER A 8 5.51 23.33 7.82
CA SER A 8 5.47 23.29 9.27
C SER A 8 5.41 21.85 9.76
N LEU A 9 6.02 21.60 10.92
CA LEU A 9 6.07 20.28 11.53
C LEU A 9 4.70 19.90 12.12
N ASP A 10 3.86 19.23 11.34
CA ASP A 10 2.58 18.71 11.84
C ASP A 10 2.78 17.45 12.70
N LYS A 11 2.77 17.68 14.01
CA LYS A 11 2.91 16.64 15.04
C LYS A 11 1.78 15.62 15.04
N VAL A 12 0.56 16.02 14.67
CA VAL A 12 -0.59 15.12 14.61
C VAL A 12 -0.43 14.19 13.41
N ALA A 13 -0.01 14.73 12.26
CA ALA A 13 0.31 13.93 11.08
C ALA A 13 1.43 12.93 11.38
N ILE A 14 2.52 13.36 12.03
CA ILE A 14 3.64 12.48 12.41
C ILE A 14 3.15 11.34 13.32
N ARG A 15 2.39 11.66 14.38
CA ARG A 15 1.80 10.66 15.26
C ARG A 15 1.01 9.63 14.46
N ASN A 16 0.10 10.09 13.60
CA ASN A 16 -0.79 9.22 12.84
C ASN A 16 0.02 8.34 11.86
N ILE A 17 0.96 8.92 11.11
CA ILE A 17 1.82 8.17 10.17
C ILE A 17 2.66 7.13 10.92
N LEU A 18 3.23 7.46 12.08
CA LEU A 18 4.02 6.52 12.86
C LEU A 18 3.17 5.47 13.62
N SER A 19 1.85 5.60 13.64
CA SER A 19 0.94 4.66 14.35
C SER A 19 0.13 3.78 13.40
N ILE A 20 -0.30 4.33 12.25
CA ILE A 20 -1.17 3.63 11.29
C ILE A 20 -0.70 3.81 9.83
N ARG A 21 0.49 4.39 9.60
CA ARG A 21 1.17 4.61 8.29
C ARG A 21 0.57 5.69 7.37
N TYR A 22 -0.53 6.29 7.77
CA TYR A 22 -1.18 7.39 7.07
C TYR A 22 -1.77 8.40 8.05
N ASN A 23 -2.16 9.58 7.55
CA ASN A 23 -2.86 10.57 8.33
C ASN A 23 -4.34 10.66 7.89
N PRO A 24 -5.31 10.16 8.68
CA PRO A 24 -6.73 10.16 8.30
C PRO A 24 -7.36 11.56 8.29
N LEU A 25 -6.64 12.57 8.76
CA LEU A 25 -7.10 13.96 8.79
C LEU A 25 -6.78 14.73 7.49
N GLU A 26 -6.01 14.13 6.58
CA GLU A 26 -5.77 14.75 5.28
C GLU A 26 -7.02 14.73 4.40
N LYS A 27 -7.08 15.60 3.40
CA LYS A 27 -8.14 15.55 2.38
C LYS A 27 -7.79 14.46 1.35
N PRO A 28 -8.58 13.39 1.23
CA PRO A 28 -8.29 12.33 0.28
C PRO A 28 -8.61 12.78 -1.16
N LEU A 29 -7.96 12.12 -2.13
CA LEU A 29 -8.14 12.40 -3.56
C LEU A 29 -9.41 11.77 -4.14
N ILE A 30 -9.90 10.71 -3.51
CA ILE A 30 -11.17 10.05 -3.80
C ILE A 30 -12.07 10.22 -2.58
N LYS A 31 -13.38 10.36 -2.81
CA LYS A 31 -14.37 10.52 -1.75
C LYS A 31 -14.35 9.30 -0.81
N PRO A 32 -14.28 9.50 0.51
CA PRO A 32 -14.44 8.43 1.49
C PRO A 32 -15.77 7.69 1.31
N ALA A 33 -15.72 6.37 1.44
CA ALA A 33 -16.91 5.54 1.47
C ALA A 33 -17.56 5.61 2.85
N LYS A 34 -18.89 5.62 2.88
CA LYS A 34 -19.71 5.51 4.08
C LYS A 34 -20.20 4.08 4.22
N TRP A 35 -20.52 3.65 5.45
CA TRP A 35 -21.07 2.30 5.66
C TRP A 35 -22.36 2.04 4.87
N LYS A 36 -23.15 3.10 4.58
CA LYS A 36 -24.36 3.01 3.74
C LYS A 36 -24.06 2.57 2.31
N ASP A 37 -22.88 2.87 1.78
CA ASP A 37 -22.47 2.47 0.43
C ASP A 37 -22.28 0.94 0.32
N TYR A 38 -22.09 0.26 1.46
CA TYR A 38 -21.90 -1.20 1.58
C TYR A 38 -23.16 -1.94 2.05
N ALA A 39 -24.20 -1.21 2.42
CA ALA A 39 -25.41 -1.77 3.03
C ALA A 39 -26.38 -2.38 2.01
N ASN A 40 -26.42 -1.84 0.80
CA ASN A 40 -27.36 -2.28 -0.25
C ASN A 40 -26.65 -3.21 -1.22
N GLU A 41 -26.94 -4.51 -1.14
CA GLU A 41 -26.31 -5.51 -1.99
C GLU A 41 -26.88 -5.55 -3.39
N ILE A 42 -26.01 -5.85 -4.36
CA ILE A 42 -26.42 -6.21 -5.71
C ILE A 42 -26.40 -7.73 -5.87
N HIS A 43 -27.47 -8.28 -6.44
CA HIS A 43 -27.58 -9.70 -6.77
C HIS A 43 -27.75 -9.89 -8.29
N GLY A 44 -27.70 -11.15 -8.74
CA GLY A 44 -27.77 -11.53 -10.15
C GLY A 44 -26.40 -11.57 -10.84
N ASN A 45 -26.38 -11.41 -12.16
CA ASN A 45 -25.22 -11.59 -13.04
C ASN A 45 -24.06 -10.59 -12.79
N SER A 46 -23.41 -10.73 -11.64
CA SER A 46 -22.46 -9.77 -11.10
C SER A 46 -21.12 -9.86 -11.83
N ARG A 47 -20.67 -11.07 -12.17
CA ARG A 47 -19.47 -11.34 -12.96
C ARG A 47 -19.49 -10.60 -14.30
N ASP A 48 -20.52 -10.79 -15.13
CA ASP A 48 -20.58 -10.13 -16.45
C ASP A 48 -20.67 -8.62 -16.34
N ARG A 49 -21.43 -8.11 -15.35
CA ARG A 49 -21.55 -6.66 -15.13
C ARG A 49 -20.22 -6.06 -14.73
N LEU A 50 -19.49 -6.69 -13.80
CA LEU A 50 -18.16 -6.23 -13.39
C LEU A 50 -17.16 -6.33 -14.55
N GLN A 51 -17.14 -7.44 -15.28
CA GLN A 51 -16.29 -7.60 -16.44
C GLN A 51 -16.53 -6.50 -17.48
N LYS A 52 -17.79 -6.19 -17.79
CA LYS A 52 -18.15 -5.09 -18.69
C LYS A 52 -17.64 -3.73 -18.18
N LEU A 53 -17.76 -3.46 -16.87
CA LEU A 53 -17.23 -2.23 -16.27
C LEU A 53 -15.71 -2.14 -16.38
N LEU A 54 -14.99 -3.23 -16.11
CA LEU A 54 -13.53 -3.30 -16.20
C LEU A 54 -13.04 -3.13 -17.64
N LEU A 55 -13.69 -3.80 -18.60
CA LEU A 55 -13.39 -3.67 -20.04
C LEU A 55 -13.66 -2.24 -20.53
N LYS A 56 -14.80 -1.66 -20.16
CA LYS A 56 -15.15 -0.28 -20.51
C LYS A 56 -14.14 0.72 -19.94
N SER A 57 -13.79 0.60 -18.65
CA SER A 57 -12.81 1.49 -18.03
C SER A 57 -11.44 1.38 -18.71
N THR A 58 -11.04 0.15 -19.06
CA THR A 58 -9.80 -0.12 -19.81
C THR A 58 -9.81 0.54 -21.19
N LEU A 59 -10.91 0.42 -21.93
CA LEU A 59 -11.10 1.07 -23.24
C LEU A 59 -11.02 2.59 -23.13
N ASP A 60 -11.84 3.18 -22.27
CA ASP A 60 -11.99 4.63 -22.12
C ASP A 60 -10.68 5.32 -21.70
N LYS A 61 -9.80 4.62 -20.98
CA LYS A 61 -8.60 5.20 -20.37
C LYS A 61 -7.33 4.97 -21.18
N LEU A 62 -7.32 3.95 -22.03
CA LEU A 62 -6.13 3.52 -22.75
C LEU A 62 -6.27 3.63 -24.28
N SER A 63 -7.41 4.04 -24.83
CA SER A 63 -7.65 4.19 -26.28
C SER A 63 -6.52 4.93 -26.99
N ASP A 64 -6.12 6.07 -26.44
CA ASP A 64 -5.21 7.02 -27.10
C ASP A 64 -3.72 6.69 -26.88
N GLN A 65 -3.42 5.66 -26.10
CA GLN A 65 -2.06 5.33 -25.70
C GLN A 65 -1.40 4.38 -26.69
N LYS A 66 -0.37 4.77 -27.44
CA LYS A 66 0.28 3.88 -28.41
C LYS A 66 1.02 2.69 -27.76
N THR A 67 1.57 2.88 -26.57
CA THR A 67 2.30 1.85 -25.81
C THR A 67 1.87 1.93 -24.35
N ILE A 68 1.57 0.78 -23.77
CA ILE A 68 1.09 0.68 -22.39
C ILE A 68 2.13 -0.08 -21.57
N ALA A 69 2.63 0.52 -20.48
CA ALA A 69 3.38 -0.23 -19.48
C ALA A 69 2.41 -0.70 -18.39
N ILE A 70 2.67 -1.88 -17.83
CA ILE A 70 1.94 -2.43 -16.70
C ILE A 70 2.92 -2.93 -15.65
N SER A 71 2.68 -2.58 -14.39
CA SER A 71 3.36 -3.21 -13.25
C SER A 71 2.87 -4.66 -13.14
N LEU A 72 3.69 -5.62 -13.55
CA LEU A 72 3.31 -7.03 -13.69
C LEU A 72 3.91 -7.90 -12.56
N SER A 73 3.06 -8.76 -12.01
CA SER A 73 3.37 -9.74 -10.96
C SER A 73 2.84 -11.12 -11.33
N GLY A 74 3.17 -12.14 -10.53
CA GLY A 74 2.52 -13.44 -10.63
C GLY A 74 1.09 -13.49 -10.08
N GLY A 75 0.67 -12.45 -9.35
CA GLY A 75 -0.64 -12.39 -8.70
C GLY A 75 -1.78 -11.93 -9.62
N ILE A 76 -3.00 -12.33 -9.24
CA ILE A 76 -4.22 -12.11 -10.01
C ILE A 76 -4.46 -10.66 -10.47
N ASP A 77 -4.12 -9.67 -9.65
CA ASP A 77 -4.50 -8.27 -9.92
C ASP A 77 -3.87 -7.77 -11.22
N SER A 78 -2.54 -7.87 -11.31
CA SER A 78 -1.80 -7.40 -12.48
C SER A 78 -2.00 -8.31 -13.68
N THR A 79 -2.17 -9.62 -13.48
CA THR A 79 -2.40 -10.55 -14.59
C THR A 79 -3.79 -10.34 -15.20
N LEU A 80 -4.80 -10.05 -14.37
CA LEU A 80 -6.14 -9.67 -14.83
C LEU A 80 -6.09 -8.33 -15.57
N CYS A 81 -5.36 -7.33 -15.06
CA CYS A 81 -5.14 -6.08 -15.78
C CYS A 81 -4.53 -6.33 -17.18
N LEU A 82 -3.52 -7.19 -17.30
CA LEU A 82 -2.93 -7.55 -18.59
C LEU A 82 -3.95 -8.25 -19.52
N GLY A 83 -4.73 -9.19 -18.99
CA GLY A 83 -5.80 -9.85 -19.74
C GLY A 83 -6.86 -8.88 -20.24
N LEU A 84 -7.29 -7.93 -19.42
CA LEU A 84 -8.22 -6.86 -19.80
C LEU A 84 -7.64 -5.98 -20.90
N ILE A 85 -6.38 -5.54 -20.77
CA ILE A 85 -5.72 -4.73 -21.80
C ILE A 85 -5.67 -5.49 -23.12
N ARG A 86 -5.25 -6.77 -23.11
CA ARG A 86 -5.13 -7.55 -24.35
C ARG A 86 -6.49 -7.86 -24.97
N HIS A 87 -7.52 -8.09 -24.16
CA HIS A 87 -8.89 -8.29 -24.66
C HIS A 87 -9.42 -7.05 -25.38
N VAL A 88 -9.18 -5.85 -24.83
CA VAL A 88 -9.62 -4.58 -25.43
C VAL A 88 -8.73 -4.17 -26.61
N PHE A 89 -7.42 -4.42 -26.52
CA PHE A 89 -6.43 -4.01 -27.51
C PHE A 89 -5.54 -5.18 -27.94
N PRO A 90 -6.02 -6.07 -28.84
CA PRO A 90 -5.28 -7.27 -29.25
C PRO A 90 -3.88 -6.99 -29.80
N GLU A 91 -3.71 -5.91 -30.56
CA GLU A 91 -2.46 -5.59 -31.28
C GLU A 91 -1.62 -4.48 -30.63
N LYS A 92 -2.09 -3.86 -29.54
CA LYS A 92 -1.38 -2.72 -28.95
C LYS A 92 -0.10 -3.19 -28.26
N LYS A 93 0.96 -2.38 -28.33
CA LYS A 93 2.22 -2.68 -27.65
C LYS A 93 2.03 -2.59 -26.13
N VAL A 94 2.29 -3.70 -25.44
CA VAL A 94 2.21 -3.79 -23.97
C VAL A 94 3.56 -4.23 -23.42
N ILE A 95 4.00 -3.56 -22.36
CA ILE A 95 5.27 -3.82 -21.69
C ILE A 95 4.99 -4.16 -20.22
N GLY A 96 5.18 -5.42 -19.85
CA GLY A 96 5.14 -5.88 -18.47
C GLY A 96 6.45 -5.58 -17.75
N ILE A 97 6.36 -4.89 -16.61
CA ILE A 97 7.53 -4.55 -15.78
C ILE A 97 7.37 -5.25 -14.44
N CYS A 98 8.28 -6.15 -14.13
CA CYS A 98 8.27 -6.94 -12.90
C CYS A 98 9.46 -6.55 -12.01
N GLY A 99 9.19 -6.26 -10.74
CA GLY A 99 10.26 -6.01 -9.77
C GLY A 99 10.70 -7.28 -9.07
N VAL A 100 12.01 -7.51 -8.98
CA VAL A 100 12.61 -8.66 -8.32
C VAL A 100 13.49 -8.18 -7.17
N PHE A 101 13.32 -8.74 -5.99
CA PHE A 101 14.07 -8.39 -4.78
C PHE A 101 15.15 -9.44 -4.51
N ALA A 102 16.33 -9.00 -4.09
CA ALA A 102 17.37 -9.90 -3.59
C ALA A 102 16.85 -10.68 -2.37
N GLY A 103 17.09 -12.00 -2.35
CA GLY A 103 16.64 -12.90 -1.28
C GLY A 103 15.11 -13.04 -1.13
N GLY A 104 14.32 -12.45 -2.04
CA GLY A 104 12.87 -12.59 -2.08
C GLY A 104 12.41 -13.80 -2.89
N PHE A 105 11.11 -14.10 -2.82
CA PHE A 105 10.51 -15.07 -3.74
C PHE A 105 10.47 -14.47 -5.16
N ASP A 106 11.04 -15.20 -6.12
CA ASP A 106 11.10 -14.73 -7.50
C ASP A 106 9.79 -15.03 -8.26
N GLU A 107 8.87 -14.06 -8.25
CA GLU A 107 7.64 -14.14 -9.06
C GLU A 107 7.87 -13.86 -10.56
N SER A 108 9.09 -13.46 -10.97
CA SER A 108 9.34 -13.04 -12.35
C SER A 108 9.15 -14.17 -13.36
N ILE A 109 9.41 -15.42 -12.97
CA ILE A 109 9.18 -16.60 -13.81
C ILE A 109 7.71 -16.72 -14.19
N VAL A 110 6.80 -16.53 -13.22
CA VAL A 110 5.36 -16.59 -13.48
C VAL A 110 4.94 -15.35 -14.28
N ALA A 111 5.36 -14.16 -13.87
CA ALA A 111 5.03 -12.92 -14.55
C ALA A 111 5.47 -12.96 -16.03
N LYS A 112 6.65 -13.53 -16.33
CA LYS A 112 7.15 -13.73 -17.69
C LYS A 112 6.26 -14.67 -18.49
N ARG A 113 5.87 -15.82 -17.93
CA ARG A 113 4.93 -16.76 -18.60
C ARG A 113 3.59 -16.10 -18.93
N VAL A 114 3.08 -15.23 -18.04
CA VAL A 114 1.85 -14.48 -18.31
C VAL A 114 2.07 -13.43 -19.42
N ALA A 115 3.20 -12.72 -19.39
CA ALA A 115 3.54 -11.76 -20.45
C ALA A 115 3.64 -12.44 -21.82
N ASP A 116 4.34 -13.58 -21.90
CA ASP A 116 4.50 -14.36 -23.14
C ASP A 116 3.15 -14.85 -23.67
N LYS A 117 2.28 -15.35 -22.78
CA LYS A 117 0.92 -15.77 -23.16
C LYS A 117 0.11 -14.64 -23.80
N PHE A 118 0.29 -13.41 -23.35
CA PHE A 118 -0.41 -12.24 -23.87
C PHE A 118 0.45 -11.41 -24.84
N ASN A 119 1.51 -11.99 -25.41
CA ASN A 119 2.41 -11.33 -26.37
C ASN A 119 2.83 -9.92 -25.91
N ALA A 120 3.24 -9.79 -24.65
CA ALA A 120 3.72 -8.55 -24.06
C ALA A 120 5.24 -8.60 -23.89
N ASP A 121 5.91 -7.49 -24.18
CA ASP A 121 7.32 -7.31 -23.82
C ASP A 121 7.47 -7.44 -22.31
N PHE A 122 8.61 -7.93 -21.82
CA PHE A 122 8.82 -8.16 -20.41
C PHE A 122 10.17 -7.65 -19.93
N HIS A 123 10.16 -6.83 -18.88
CA HIS A 123 11.35 -6.25 -18.28
C HIS A 123 11.39 -6.55 -16.78
N ILE A 124 12.57 -6.98 -16.32
CA ILE A 124 12.87 -7.13 -14.90
C ILE A 124 13.54 -5.85 -14.39
N VAL A 125 13.09 -5.40 -13.24
CA VAL A 125 13.73 -4.33 -12.46
C VAL A 125 14.23 -4.95 -11.16
N HIS A 126 15.55 -5.05 -11.01
CA HIS A 126 16.14 -5.44 -9.75
C HIS A 126 15.93 -4.32 -8.72
N MET A 127 15.17 -4.64 -7.69
CA MET A 127 14.81 -3.71 -6.63
C MET A 127 15.96 -3.60 -5.65
N GLU A 128 16.54 -2.41 -5.57
CA GLU A 128 17.52 -2.07 -4.56
C GLU A 128 16.87 -2.00 -3.17
N SER A 129 17.74 -1.93 -2.16
CA SER A 129 17.35 -1.76 -0.76
C SER A 129 16.34 -0.62 -0.58
N VAL A 130 15.36 -0.82 0.32
CA VAL A 130 14.35 0.21 0.63
C VAL A 130 14.97 1.47 1.22
N PHE A 131 16.20 1.37 1.73
CA PHE A 131 16.97 2.47 2.31
C PHE A 131 17.62 3.35 1.23
N THR A 132 18.10 2.75 0.13
CA THR A 132 18.94 3.41 -0.87
C THR A 132 18.27 4.65 -1.47
N HIS A 133 17.01 4.54 -1.92
CA HIS A 133 16.29 5.65 -2.57
C HIS A 133 15.33 6.39 -1.64
N MET A 134 15.49 6.24 -0.32
CA MET A 134 14.61 6.86 0.68
C MET A 134 14.54 8.40 0.53
N PRO A 135 15.65 9.15 0.32
CA PRO A 135 15.57 10.60 0.10
C PRO A 135 14.79 10.98 -1.17
N GLU A 136 14.88 10.18 -2.24
CA GLU A 136 14.19 10.43 -3.51
C GLU A 136 12.66 10.27 -3.32
N ILE A 137 12.20 9.15 -2.74
CA ILE A 137 10.77 8.93 -2.51
C ILE A 137 10.16 9.92 -1.51
N ILE A 138 10.92 10.32 -0.49
CA ILE A 138 10.53 11.38 0.45
C ILE A 138 10.38 12.71 -0.29
N THR A 139 11.29 13.02 -1.23
CA THR A 139 11.21 14.24 -2.03
C THR A 139 9.97 14.24 -2.93
N ILE A 140 9.62 13.10 -3.51
CA ILE A 140 8.46 12.93 -4.39
C ILE A 140 7.17 13.07 -3.61
N THR A 141 7.05 12.37 -2.49
CA THR A 141 5.81 12.30 -1.70
C THR A 141 5.65 13.45 -0.72
N LYS A 142 6.74 14.17 -0.40
CA LYS A 142 6.85 15.18 0.67
C LYS A 142 6.46 14.63 2.05
N LYS A 143 6.48 13.31 2.24
CA LYS A 143 6.11 12.60 3.46
C LYS A 143 7.21 11.65 3.91
N PRO A 144 7.28 11.27 5.20
CA PRO A 144 8.22 10.27 5.68
C PRO A 144 7.82 8.88 5.17
N LYS A 145 8.33 8.53 3.98
CA LYS A 145 8.04 7.29 3.26
C LYS A 145 9.33 6.54 2.96
N TRP A 146 9.24 5.22 2.97
CA TRP A 146 10.39 4.33 2.72
C TRP A 146 10.10 3.26 1.66
N ASN A 147 8.83 3.05 1.26
CA ASN A 147 8.52 2.09 0.20
C ASN A 147 8.84 2.69 -1.18
N THR A 148 9.90 2.20 -1.80
CA THR A 148 10.45 2.69 -3.08
C THR A 148 9.97 1.89 -4.30
N TYR A 149 9.27 0.76 -4.11
CA TYR A 149 8.96 -0.20 -5.19
C TYR A 149 8.21 0.44 -6.38
N ILE A 150 7.07 1.08 -6.12
CA ILE A 150 6.24 1.69 -7.18
C ILE A 150 6.99 2.81 -7.90
N HIS A 151 7.84 3.52 -7.16
CA HIS A 151 8.69 4.58 -7.70
C HIS A 151 9.72 4.04 -8.70
N LEU A 152 10.40 2.94 -8.38
CA LEU A 152 11.37 2.31 -9.27
C LEU A 152 10.71 1.71 -10.52
N ILE A 153 9.51 1.10 -10.37
CA ILE A 153 8.71 0.62 -11.51
C ILE A 153 8.31 1.79 -12.42
N ALA A 154 7.80 2.88 -11.85
CA ALA A 154 7.41 4.07 -12.61
C ALA A 154 8.60 4.71 -13.34
N LYS A 155 9.74 4.84 -12.67
CA LYS A 155 11.01 5.32 -13.25
C LYS A 155 11.44 4.47 -14.44
N HIS A 156 11.26 3.15 -14.35
CA HIS A 156 11.57 2.23 -15.45
C HIS A 156 10.56 2.33 -16.59
N ALA A 157 9.26 2.39 -16.28
CA ALA A 157 8.18 2.55 -17.27
C ALA A 157 8.38 3.80 -18.12
N LYS A 158 8.84 4.90 -17.52
CA LYS A 158 9.09 6.18 -18.20
C LYS A 158 10.07 6.07 -19.37
N LYS A 159 10.95 5.07 -19.38
CA LYS A 159 11.89 4.84 -20.49
C LYS A 159 11.20 4.40 -21.78
N PHE A 160 9.97 3.88 -21.68
CA PHE A 160 9.24 3.29 -22.80
C PHE A 160 7.93 3.99 -23.12
N THR A 161 7.22 4.50 -22.11
CA THR A 161 5.92 5.15 -22.29
C THR A 161 5.57 6.08 -21.13
N ASN A 162 4.61 6.96 -21.36
CA ASN A 162 3.99 7.81 -20.35
C ASN A 162 2.77 7.15 -19.71
N THR A 163 2.46 5.88 -19.97
CA THR A 163 1.29 5.19 -19.42
C THR A 163 1.72 4.04 -18.53
N LEU A 164 1.28 4.03 -17.26
CA LEU A 164 1.51 2.92 -16.34
C LEU A 164 0.19 2.42 -15.77
N VAL A 165 -0.13 1.15 -16.04
CA VAL A 165 -1.27 0.46 -15.45
C VAL A 165 -0.84 -0.28 -14.18
N THR A 166 -1.66 -0.20 -13.14
CA THR A 166 -1.46 -0.92 -11.87
C THR A 166 -2.73 -1.66 -11.45
N GLY A 167 -2.56 -2.68 -10.60
CA GLY A 167 -3.66 -3.43 -9.98
C GLY A 167 -4.11 -2.85 -8.64
N ASP A 168 -3.78 -1.59 -8.33
CA ASP A 168 -4.08 -0.98 -7.03
C ASP A 168 -5.59 -0.90 -6.77
N GLY A 169 -6.00 -1.08 -5.52
CA GLY A 169 -7.41 -1.08 -5.10
C GLY A 169 -8.10 -2.44 -5.18
N SER A 170 -7.52 -3.42 -5.89
CA SER A 170 -8.10 -4.76 -6.01
C SER A 170 -8.29 -5.43 -4.64
N ASP A 171 -7.26 -5.37 -3.80
CA ASP A 171 -7.26 -6.02 -2.48
C ASP A 171 -8.34 -5.45 -1.57
N GLU A 172 -8.45 -4.12 -1.48
CA GLU A 172 -9.44 -3.44 -0.63
C GLU A 172 -10.87 -3.62 -1.12
N LEU A 173 -11.09 -3.60 -2.44
CA LEU A 173 -12.43 -3.64 -3.03
C LEU A 173 -12.98 -5.06 -3.15
N PHE A 174 -12.13 -6.05 -3.43
CA PHE A 174 -12.54 -7.42 -3.77
C PHE A 174 -12.06 -8.48 -2.78
N GLY A 175 -11.52 -8.06 -1.63
CA GLY A 175 -11.19 -8.97 -0.54
C GLY A 175 -9.91 -9.76 -0.78
N GLY A 176 -8.80 -9.04 -0.94
CA GLY A 176 -7.48 -9.63 -1.16
C GLY A 176 -6.65 -9.93 0.08
N TYR A 177 -6.91 -9.27 1.20
CA TYR A 177 -6.16 -9.47 2.46
C TYR A 177 -6.68 -10.67 3.26
N THR A 178 -6.76 -11.85 2.62
CA THR A 178 -7.38 -13.07 3.18
C THR A 178 -6.83 -13.45 4.56
N PHE A 179 -5.51 -13.34 4.77
CA PHE A 179 -4.88 -13.60 6.06
C PHE A 179 -5.37 -12.64 7.17
N ARG A 180 -5.64 -11.37 6.84
CA ARG A 180 -6.21 -10.39 7.79
C ARG A 180 -7.66 -10.72 8.09
N TYR A 181 -8.44 -11.10 7.07
CA TYR A 181 -9.86 -11.45 7.26
C TYR A 181 -10.04 -12.70 8.11
N ARG A 182 -9.23 -13.74 7.85
CA ARG A 182 -9.19 -14.95 8.66
C ARG A 182 -8.82 -14.62 10.11
N LYS A 183 -7.73 -13.85 10.33
CA LYS A 183 -7.32 -13.44 11.68
C LYS A 183 -8.41 -12.63 12.37
N PHE A 184 -9.02 -11.66 11.68
CA PHE A 184 -10.05 -10.81 12.24
C PHE A 184 -11.28 -11.60 12.69
N LEU A 185 -11.76 -12.53 11.86
CA LEU A 185 -12.88 -13.41 12.20
C LEU A 185 -12.57 -14.31 13.40
N ASN A 186 -11.34 -14.80 13.52
CA ASN A 186 -10.91 -15.61 14.66
C ASN A 186 -10.83 -14.82 15.97
N LEU A 187 -10.62 -13.50 15.89
CA LEU A 187 -10.58 -12.61 17.07
C LEU A 187 -11.97 -12.10 17.49
N LEU A 188 -12.99 -12.28 16.64
CA LEU A 188 -14.30 -11.67 16.82
C LEU A 188 -15.16 -12.45 17.81
N ASN A 189 -15.78 -11.73 18.75
CA ASN A 189 -16.85 -12.26 19.61
C ASN A 189 -18.21 -11.64 19.27
N LYS A 190 -19.28 -12.37 19.59
CA LYS A 190 -20.68 -11.98 19.28
C LYS A 190 -21.03 -10.56 19.74
N ASN A 191 -20.52 -10.14 20.89
CA ASN A 191 -20.88 -8.89 21.55
C ASN A 191 -19.78 -7.82 21.47
N ASP A 192 -18.80 -7.97 20.57
CA ASP A 192 -17.71 -6.99 20.43
C ASP A 192 -18.25 -5.60 20.08
N SER A 193 -17.91 -4.62 20.92
CA SER A 193 -18.16 -3.21 20.64
C SER A 193 -17.34 -2.72 19.44
N TRP A 194 -17.70 -1.58 18.86
CA TRP A 194 -16.93 -0.98 17.76
C TRP A 194 -15.44 -0.78 18.12
N LYS A 195 -15.14 -0.51 19.40
CA LYS A 195 -13.78 -0.31 19.90
C LYS A 195 -13.00 -1.61 19.93
N ILE A 196 -13.60 -2.71 20.41
CA ILE A 196 -12.98 -4.04 20.39
C ILE A 196 -12.74 -4.49 18.95
N ARG A 197 -13.71 -4.30 18.06
CA ARG A 197 -13.52 -4.58 16.63
C ARG A 197 -12.39 -3.75 16.01
N THR A 198 -12.25 -2.49 16.42
CA THR A 198 -11.13 -1.64 15.98
C THR A 198 -9.78 -2.19 16.45
N ILE A 199 -9.69 -2.62 17.71
CA ILE A 199 -8.48 -3.26 18.26
C ILE A 199 -8.16 -4.53 17.47
N ASN A 200 -9.13 -5.42 17.28
CA ASN A 200 -8.97 -6.65 16.50
C ASN A 200 -8.54 -6.37 15.05
N TYR A 201 -9.05 -5.30 14.44
CA TYR A 201 -8.62 -4.86 13.10
C TYR A 201 -7.15 -4.41 13.11
N LEU A 202 -6.72 -3.61 14.09
CA LEU A 202 -5.33 -3.16 14.21
C LEU A 202 -4.39 -4.33 14.53
N GLU A 203 -4.82 -5.33 15.30
CA GLU A 203 -4.09 -6.58 15.51
C GLU A 203 -3.81 -7.33 14.20
N CYS A 204 -4.70 -7.22 13.21
CA CYS A 204 -4.50 -7.78 11.87
C CYS A 204 -3.48 -6.98 11.02
N HIS A 205 -3.07 -5.82 11.52
CA HIS A 205 -2.11 -4.90 10.92
C HIS A 205 -0.81 -4.81 11.74
N ASN A 206 -0.32 -5.96 12.22
CA ASN A 206 0.82 -6.05 13.13
C ASN A 206 2.07 -5.26 12.71
N ARG A 207 2.34 -5.06 11.40
CA ARG A 207 3.48 -4.26 10.91
C ARG A 207 3.35 -2.74 11.15
N ASP A 208 2.17 -2.29 11.54
CA ASP A 208 1.86 -0.86 11.64
C ASP A 208 2.09 -0.29 13.04
N TRP A 209 2.16 -1.14 14.08
CA TRP A 209 2.25 -0.74 15.48
C TRP A 209 3.12 -1.71 16.31
N VAL A 210 3.46 -1.31 17.54
CA VAL A 210 4.20 -2.12 18.53
C VAL A 210 3.50 -2.12 19.90
N PRO A 211 3.65 -3.16 20.74
CA PRO A 211 2.94 -3.25 22.02
C PRO A 211 3.18 -2.08 22.98
N ASP A 212 4.38 -1.52 22.99
CA ASP A 212 4.75 -0.38 23.84
C ASP A 212 4.79 0.95 23.05
N GLN A 213 3.89 1.09 22.07
CA GLN A 213 3.83 2.22 21.12
C GLN A 213 3.89 3.59 21.79
N GLU A 214 3.25 3.74 22.95
CA GLU A 214 3.25 4.98 23.73
C GLU A 214 4.65 5.39 24.22
N ARG A 215 5.54 4.42 24.45
CA ARG A 215 6.92 4.66 24.90
C ARG A 215 7.85 5.10 23.76
N MET A 216 7.45 4.86 22.51
CA MET A 216 8.20 5.26 21.31
C MET A 216 8.25 6.79 21.14
N PHE A 217 7.16 7.47 21.48
CA PHE A 217 7.02 8.90 21.27
C PHE A 217 7.75 9.71 22.35
N GLY A 218 8.41 10.78 21.94
CA GLY A 218 8.98 11.77 22.85
C GLY A 218 7.94 12.79 23.33
N ALA A 219 8.34 13.63 24.29
CA ALA A 219 7.44 14.55 24.98
C ALA A 219 6.71 15.57 24.07
N SER A 220 7.18 15.81 22.84
CA SER A 220 6.51 16.74 21.93
C SER A 220 5.34 16.13 21.17
N ILE A 221 5.23 14.80 21.08
CA ILE A 221 4.14 14.09 20.41
C ILE A 221 3.20 13.49 21.45
N LYS A 222 1.96 14.01 21.51
CA LYS A 222 0.91 13.48 22.40
C LYS A 222 0.24 12.26 21.76
N PHE A 223 0.68 11.07 22.16
CA PHE A 223 0.09 9.80 21.72
C PHE A 223 -0.99 9.30 22.70
N ASN A 224 -2.09 8.80 22.15
CA ASN A 224 -3.14 8.12 22.89
C ASN A 224 -3.87 7.17 21.92
N TRP A 225 -3.95 5.89 22.27
CA TRP A 225 -4.64 4.88 21.50
C TRP A 225 -6.12 5.19 21.28
N ASP A 226 -6.82 5.80 22.23
CA ASP A 226 -8.23 6.18 22.07
C ASP A 226 -8.44 7.19 20.94
N VAL A 227 -7.46 8.07 20.70
CA VAL A 227 -7.52 8.99 19.54
C VAL A 227 -7.41 8.19 18.24
N ILE A 228 -6.49 7.23 18.19
CA ILE A 228 -6.32 6.36 17.01
C ILE A 228 -7.58 5.52 16.78
N TYR A 229 -8.13 4.90 17.82
CA TYR A 229 -9.34 4.08 17.71
C TYR A 229 -10.53 4.88 17.20
N ASN A 230 -10.71 6.12 17.65
CA ASN A 230 -11.82 6.95 17.21
C ASN A 230 -11.81 7.25 15.70
N TYR A 231 -10.65 7.22 15.03
CA TYR A 231 -10.61 7.34 13.56
C TYR A 231 -11.33 6.19 12.84
N PHE A 232 -11.44 5.02 13.47
CA PHE A 232 -12.08 3.84 12.89
C PHE A 232 -13.54 3.66 13.33
N LYS A 233 -14.01 4.45 14.30
CA LYS A 233 -15.38 4.39 14.82
C LYS A 233 -16.45 4.40 13.71
N PRO A 234 -16.38 5.24 12.66
CA PRO A 234 -17.36 5.24 11.58
C PRO A 234 -17.45 3.91 10.81
N PHE A 235 -16.37 3.12 10.79
CA PHE A 235 -16.28 1.87 10.03
C PHE A 235 -16.77 0.65 10.80
N PHE A 236 -16.69 0.69 12.14
CA PHE A 236 -17.10 -0.42 13.01
C PHE A 236 -18.37 -0.17 13.82
N GLN A 237 -18.81 1.09 13.98
CA GLN A 237 -20.07 1.43 14.67
C GLN A 237 -21.25 1.46 13.68
N ASN A 238 -21.58 0.30 13.12
CA ASN A 238 -22.70 0.10 12.20
C ASN A 238 -23.15 -1.37 12.19
N LYS A 239 -24.17 -1.68 11.40
CA LYS A 239 -24.78 -3.02 11.29
C LYS A 239 -24.25 -3.88 10.13
N LEU A 240 -23.18 -3.45 9.44
CA LEU A 240 -22.62 -4.25 8.35
C LEU A 240 -22.07 -5.58 8.87
N HIS A 241 -22.03 -6.58 7.98
CA HIS A 241 -21.28 -7.81 8.20
C HIS A 241 -19.83 -7.47 8.64
N PRO A 242 -19.24 -8.17 9.62
CA PRO A 242 -17.92 -7.82 10.16
C PRO A 242 -16.82 -7.68 9.09
N LEU A 243 -16.80 -8.56 8.08
CA LEU A 243 -15.84 -8.42 6.97
C LEU A 243 -16.10 -7.20 6.09
N LYS A 244 -17.35 -6.76 5.92
CA LYS A 244 -17.65 -5.51 5.21
C LYS A 244 -17.18 -4.29 6.01
N GLN A 245 -17.21 -4.34 7.35
CA GLN A 245 -16.61 -3.31 8.19
C GLN A 245 -15.09 -3.23 7.99
N VAL A 246 -14.43 -4.38 7.92
CA VAL A 246 -12.98 -4.45 7.63
C VAL A 246 -12.68 -3.90 6.24
N MET A 247 -13.39 -4.31 5.19
CA MET A 247 -13.18 -3.80 3.83
C MET A 247 -13.45 -2.29 3.72
N LEU A 248 -14.46 -1.79 4.44
CA LEU A 248 -14.74 -0.36 4.53
C LEU A 248 -13.58 0.40 5.20
N ALA A 249 -12.97 -0.17 6.24
CA ALA A 249 -11.80 0.39 6.91
C ALA A 249 -10.53 0.31 6.03
N ASP A 250 -10.32 -0.80 5.31
CA ASP A 250 -9.23 -0.99 4.36
C ASP A 250 -9.31 0.07 3.23
N PHE A 251 -10.50 0.22 2.63
CA PHE A 251 -10.76 1.23 1.59
C PHE A 251 -10.49 2.64 2.11
N ASN A 252 -11.10 3.02 3.25
CA ASN A 252 -10.93 4.35 3.83
C ASN A 252 -9.58 4.55 4.57
N GLY A 253 -8.70 3.56 4.59
CA GLY A 253 -7.44 3.62 5.30
C GLY A 253 -6.27 3.93 4.35
N LYS A 254 -5.33 2.99 4.28
CA LYS A 254 -4.11 3.13 3.47
C LYS A 254 -4.39 3.40 2.01
N LEU A 255 -5.46 2.85 1.43
CA LEU A 255 -5.75 3.09 0.02
C LEU A 255 -5.98 4.59 -0.27
N LEU A 256 -6.88 5.25 0.46
CA LEU A 256 -7.20 6.66 0.26
C LEU A 256 -6.08 7.62 0.70
N TYR A 257 -5.34 7.28 1.75
CA TYR A 257 -4.42 8.22 2.42
C TYR A 257 -2.94 7.91 2.21
N ASP A 258 -2.60 6.74 1.70
CA ASP A 258 -1.23 6.32 1.40
C ASP A 258 -1.05 5.97 -0.07
N PHE A 259 -1.71 4.92 -0.55
CA PHE A 259 -1.42 4.32 -1.86
C PHE A 259 -1.82 5.24 -3.02
N ILE A 260 -3.04 5.77 -3.02
CA ILE A 260 -3.50 6.68 -4.08
C ILE A 260 -2.69 7.99 -4.11
N PRO A 261 -2.48 8.70 -2.97
CA PRO A 261 -1.62 9.89 -2.96
C PRO A 261 -0.19 9.61 -3.39
N MET A 262 0.41 8.51 -2.95
CA MET A 262 1.76 8.12 -3.34
C MET A 262 1.83 7.84 -4.84
N GLY A 263 0.90 7.06 -5.39
CA GLY A 263 0.81 6.79 -6.81
C GLY A 263 0.67 8.07 -7.65
N ARG A 264 -0.18 9.01 -7.21
CA ARG A 264 -0.32 10.32 -7.88
C ARG A 264 0.96 11.15 -7.80
N ALA A 265 1.65 11.17 -6.66
CA ALA A 265 2.89 11.93 -6.50
C ALA A 265 4.00 11.38 -7.43
N ILE A 266 4.16 10.06 -7.48
CA ILE A 266 5.12 9.38 -8.37
C ILE A 266 4.76 9.64 -9.84
N ALA A 267 3.49 9.48 -10.21
CA ALA A 267 2.99 9.72 -11.56
C ALA A 267 3.26 11.17 -12.00
N SER A 268 2.98 12.14 -11.14
CA SER A 268 3.26 13.55 -11.41
C SER A 268 4.75 13.83 -11.55
N TYR A 269 5.59 13.23 -10.70
CA TYR A 269 7.03 13.45 -10.72
C TYR A 269 7.68 12.96 -12.02
N TYR A 270 7.26 11.79 -12.51
CA TYR A 270 7.76 11.21 -13.76
C TYR A 270 7.01 11.65 -15.01
N ASN A 271 5.97 12.48 -14.88
CA ASN A 271 5.06 12.81 -15.96
C ASN A 271 4.51 11.54 -16.65
N ILE A 272 3.90 10.67 -15.85
CA ILE A 272 3.25 9.41 -16.26
C ILE A 272 1.75 9.53 -15.97
N HIS A 273 0.92 9.10 -16.91
CA HIS A 273 -0.47 8.78 -16.73
C HIS A 273 -0.59 7.41 -16.04
N SER A 274 -0.77 7.44 -14.72
CA SER A 274 -1.03 6.23 -13.92
C SER A 274 -2.51 5.85 -13.99
N PHE A 275 -2.78 4.58 -14.26
CA PHE A 275 -4.13 4.02 -14.38
C PHE A 275 -4.30 2.76 -13.50
N PRO A 276 -4.75 2.94 -12.25
CA PRO A 276 -5.18 1.84 -11.40
C PRO A 276 -6.59 1.36 -11.81
N ILE A 277 -6.67 0.27 -12.57
CA ILE A 277 -7.92 -0.20 -13.23
C ILE A 277 -9.10 -0.33 -12.25
N PHE A 278 -8.85 -0.86 -11.05
CA PHE A 278 -9.90 -1.15 -10.08
C PHE A 278 -10.44 0.10 -9.37
N LEU A 279 -9.77 1.25 -9.51
CA LEU A 279 -10.17 2.51 -8.88
C LEU A 279 -11.07 3.39 -9.77
N ASP A 280 -11.58 2.84 -10.87
CA ASP A 280 -12.66 3.48 -11.62
C ASP A 280 -13.88 3.71 -10.71
N PRO A 281 -14.50 4.92 -10.71
CA PRO A 281 -15.63 5.21 -9.83
C PRO A 281 -16.82 4.24 -9.97
N ASN A 282 -17.08 3.73 -11.18
CA ASN A 282 -18.15 2.76 -11.41
C ASN A 282 -17.79 1.38 -10.86
N VAL A 283 -16.51 1.00 -10.98
CA VAL A 283 -15.98 -0.24 -10.39
C VAL A 283 -16.02 -0.16 -8.86
N ILE A 284 -15.59 0.95 -8.25
CA ILE A 284 -15.68 1.18 -6.79
C ILE A 284 -17.14 1.09 -6.31
N SER A 285 -18.05 1.78 -6.99
CA SER A 285 -19.49 1.78 -6.66
C SER A 285 -20.12 0.39 -6.79
N PHE A 286 -19.72 -0.38 -7.80
CA PHE A 286 -20.16 -1.75 -7.97
C PHE A 286 -19.60 -2.66 -6.87
N ALA A 287 -18.29 -2.60 -6.64
CA ALA A 287 -17.59 -3.45 -5.68
C ALA A 287 -18.08 -3.20 -4.24
N SER A 288 -18.39 -1.97 -3.87
CA SER A 288 -18.90 -1.64 -2.52
C SER A 288 -20.22 -2.35 -2.20
N ARG A 289 -21.03 -2.62 -3.22
CA ARG A 289 -22.35 -3.28 -3.10
C ARG A 289 -22.30 -4.78 -3.33
N LEU A 290 -21.14 -5.35 -3.62
CA LEU A 290 -21.04 -6.78 -3.89
C LEU A 290 -21.24 -7.58 -2.58
N PRO A 291 -22.02 -8.68 -2.60
CA PRO A 291 -22.13 -9.62 -1.49
C PRO A 291 -20.75 -10.15 -1.08
N ILE A 292 -20.56 -10.42 0.21
CA ILE A 292 -19.24 -10.82 0.73
C ILE A 292 -18.80 -12.18 0.18
N GLU A 293 -19.76 -13.06 -0.09
CA GLU A 293 -19.59 -14.41 -0.62
C GLU A 293 -19.04 -14.41 -2.04
N GLN A 294 -19.17 -13.30 -2.78
CA GLN A 294 -18.54 -13.12 -4.10
C GLN A 294 -17.13 -12.51 -4.01
N LYS A 295 -16.71 -12.08 -2.82
CA LYS A 295 -15.37 -11.54 -2.57
C LYS A 295 -14.48 -12.54 -1.87
N TYR A 296 -15.01 -13.24 -0.87
CA TYR A 296 -14.23 -14.07 0.04
C TYR A 296 -15.01 -15.30 0.48
N ASP A 297 -14.40 -16.47 0.33
CA ASP A 297 -14.91 -17.73 0.88
C ASP A 297 -14.21 -18.01 2.21
N GLN A 298 -15.01 -18.07 3.29
CA GLN A 298 -14.50 -18.33 4.63
C GLN A 298 -14.01 -19.77 4.82
N LYS A 299 -14.51 -20.75 4.05
CA LYS A 299 -14.10 -22.16 4.17
C LYS A 299 -12.73 -22.41 3.54
N SER A 300 -12.55 -22.00 2.29
CA SER A 300 -11.26 -22.13 1.58
C SER A 300 -10.26 -21.01 1.91
N HIS A 301 -10.71 -19.94 2.58
CA HIS A 301 -9.95 -18.70 2.78
C HIS A 301 -9.51 -18.02 1.47
N LYS A 302 -10.21 -18.29 0.37
CA LYS A 302 -9.91 -17.73 -0.94
C LYS A 302 -10.61 -16.39 -1.13
N GLY A 303 -9.83 -15.37 -1.46
CA GLY A 303 -10.30 -14.01 -1.74
C GLY A 303 -10.35 -13.70 -3.24
N LYS A 304 -10.91 -12.53 -3.58
CA LYS A 304 -11.07 -12.03 -4.96
C LYS A 304 -11.85 -12.99 -5.86
N LEU A 305 -12.86 -13.69 -5.33
CA LEU A 305 -13.57 -14.77 -6.03
C LEU A 305 -14.14 -14.30 -7.38
N ILE A 306 -14.89 -13.20 -7.40
CA ILE A 306 -15.42 -12.64 -8.64
C ILE A 306 -14.34 -12.24 -9.65
N LEU A 307 -13.17 -11.77 -9.19
CA LEU A 307 -12.07 -11.44 -10.09
C LEU A 307 -11.41 -12.69 -10.68
N ARG A 308 -11.37 -13.79 -9.91
CA ARG A 308 -10.90 -15.10 -10.37
C ARG A 308 -11.80 -15.66 -11.45
N GLU A 309 -13.12 -15.59 -11.27
CA GLU A 309 -14.08 -15.98 -12.30
C GLU A 309 -13.92 -15.18 -13.60
N ILE A 310 -13.66 -13.86 -13.49
CA ILE A 310 -13.41 -13.01 -14.66
C ILE A 310 -12.06 -13.38 -15.31
N ALA A 311 -11.01 -13.61 -14.51
CA ALA A 311 -9.71 -14.02 -15.01
C ALA A 311 -9.80 -15.35 -15.77
N ASP A 312 -10.51 -16.34 -15.23
CA ASP A 312 -10.76 -17.63 -15.87
C ASP A 312 -11.52 -17.45 -17.20
N ASN A 313 -12.55 -16.59 -17.23
CA ASN A 313 -13.31 -16.28 -18.45
C ASN A 313 -12.46 -15.60 -19.54
N LEU A 314 -11.42 -14.85 -19.15
CA LEU A 314 -10.45 -14.25 -20.05
C LEU A 314 -9.26 -15.18 -20.36
N GLY A 315 -9.26 -16.40 -19.82
CA GLY A 315 -8.17 -17.36 -19.94
C GLY A 315 -6.88 -16.90 -19.26
N VAL A 316 -6.92 -15.99 -18.29
CA VAL A 316 -5.74 -15.47 -17.58
C VAL A 316 -5.29 -16.48 -16.52
N LYS A 317 -4.07 -17.00 -16.63
CA LYS A 317 -3.45 -17.81 -15.56
C LYS A 317 -2.76 -16.90 -14.53
N HIS A 318 -2.82 -17.26 -13.26
CA HIS A 318 -2.19 -16.52 -12.16
C HIS A 318 -1.79 -17.46 -11.01
N MET A 319 -0.96 -17.00 -10.09
CA MET A 319 -0.69 -17.72 -8.83
C MET A 319 -1.91 -17.64 -7.90
N ASP A 320 -2.18 -18.72 -7.17
CA ASP A 320 -3.27 -18.74 -6.20
C ASP A 320 -2.98 -17.88 -4.96
N GLU A 321 -1.74 -17.90 -4.48
CA GLU A 321 -1.28 -17.08 -3.36
C GLU A 321 -0.16 -16.13 -3.80
N LYS A 322 -0.39 -14.84 -3.58
CA LYS A 322 0.63 -13.79 -3.73
C LYS A 322 1.50 -13.78 -2.47
N ARG A 323 2.75 -14.23 -2.57
CA ARG A 323 3.74 -14.05 -1.49
C ARG A 323 4.42 -12.71 -1.72
N GLY A 324 3.65 -11.64 -1.46
CA GLY A 324 3.85 -10.31 -2.05
C GLY A 324 5.26 -9.74 -2.10
N PHE A 325 5.42 -8.73 -2.97
CA PHE A 325 6.60 -7.88 -3.23
C PHE A 325 7.21 -7.20 -2.00
N SER A 326 7.68 -7.98 -1.05
CA SER A 326 8.49 -7.48 0.05
C SER A 326 9.85 -8.14 -0.09
N PRO A 327 10.94 -7.38 -0.06
CA PRO A 327 12.21 -7.99 0.31
C PRO A 327 11.99 -8.71 1.65
N SER A 328 12.80 -9.73 1.93
CA SER A 328 12.97 -10.14 3.32
C SER A 328 13.49 -8.91 4.05
N LEU A 329 12.60 -8.18 4.73
CA LEU A 329 12.96 -6.90 5.36
C LEU A 329 14.08 -7.10 6.38
N PHE A 330 14.16 -8.30 6.98
CA PHE A 330 15.27 -8.72 7.82
C PHE A 330 16.57 -8.93 7.06
N THR A 331 16.53 -9.50 5.85
CA THR A 331 17.72 -9.63 5.01
C THR A 331 18.21 -8.24 4.60
N ASP A 332 17.31 -7.39 4.11
CA ASP A 332 17.64 -6.01 3.72
C ASP A 332 18.12 -5.17 4.92
N TRP A 333 17.56 -5.41 6.12
CA TRP A 333 18.05 -4.85 7.37
C TRP A 333 19.48 -5.27 7.67
N LYS A 334 19.77 -6.57 7.65
CA LYS A 334 21.09 -7.12 7.99
C LYS A 334 22.17 -6.69 6.99
N GLU A 335 21.84 -6.61 5.72
CA GLU A 335 22.79 -6.29 4.65
C GLU A 335 23.02 -4.78 4.46
N HIS A 336 21.98 -3.96 4.63
CA HIS A 336 22.04 -2.52 4.30
C HIS A 336 21.47 -1.63 5.40
N GLY A 337 20.30 -1.99 5.94
CA GLY A 337 19.50 -1.09 6.78
C GLY A 337 20.06 -0.79 8.16
N ARG A 338 20.75 -1.75 8.77
CA ARG A 338 21.21 -1.65 10.16
C ARG A 338 22.21 -0.51 10.35
N ASP A 339 23.22 -0.43 9.50
CA ASP A 339 24.26 0.60 9.58
C ASP A 339 23.70 2.00 9.29
N VAL A 340 22.80 2.11 8.32
CA VAL A 340 22.07 3.35 8.02
C VAL A 340 21.27 3.79 9.25
N CYS A 341 20.52 2.88 9.86
CA CYS A 341 19.76 3.19 11.06
C CYS A 341 20.67 3.54 12.25
N ILE A 342 21.81 2.89 12.45
CA ILE A 342 22.77 3.26 13.52
C ILE A 342 23.24 4.70 13.32
N LYS A 343 23.67 5.05 12.10
CA LYS A 343 24.19 6.37 11.75
C LYS A 343 23.20 7.50 12.07
N TYR A 344 21.91 7.31 11.80
CA TYR A 344 20.90 8.36 11.96
C TYR A 344 20.09 8.26 13.25
N LEU A 345 19.85 7.06 13.78
CA LEU A 345 18.96 6.84 14.92
C LEU A 345 19.69 6.68 16.25
N LEU A 346 20.98 6.36 16.26
CA LEU A 346 21.76 6.31 17.51
C LEU A 346 22.58 7.58 17.78
N ASP A 347 22.54 8.56 16.87
CA ASP A 347 23.07 9.91 17.13
C ASP A 347 22.03 10.75 17.89
N GLU A 348 22.30 11.05 19.17
CA GLU A 348 21.47 11.91 20.03
C GLU A 348 21.26 13.32 19.45
N ARG A 349 22.11 13.75 18.53
CA ARG A 349 22.01 15.05 17.85
C ARG A 349 21.00 15.04 16.70
N SER A 350 20.41 13.91 16.35
CA SER A 350 19.40 13.82 15.29
C SER A 350 18.16 14.68 15.58
N ASN A 351 17.53 15.15 14.51
CA ASN A 351 16.46 16.14 14.58
C ASN A 351 15.23 15.61 15.31
N ILE A 352 14.90 14.32 15.14
CA ILE A 352 13.83 13.64 15.87
C ILE A 352 13.97 13.75 17.39
N TYR A 353 15.20 13.79 17.93
CA TYR A 353 15.47 13.93 19.37
C TYR A 353 15.52 15.39 19.81
N ARG A 354 16.19 16.26 19.04
CA ARG A 354 16.21 17.71 19.31
C ARG A 354 14.80 18.31 19.34
N LYS A 355 13.88 17.79 18.52
CA LYS A 355 12.46 18.18 18.52
C LYS A 355 11.61 17.37 19.49
N LYS A 356 12.22 16.50 20.31
CA LYS A 356 11.57 15.65 21.31
C LYS A 356 10.43 14.81 20.74
N MET A 357 10.53 14.39 19.47
CA MET A 357 9.47 13.64 18.78
C MET A 357 9.52 12.16 19.07
N ILE A 358 10.72 11.61 19.23
CA ILE A 358 10.98 10.19 19.47
C ILE A 358 11.80 10.03 20.75
N ASN A 359 11.56 8.93 21.47
CA ASN A 359 12.31 8.55 22.65
C ASN A 359 13.52 7.68 22.27
N ILE A 360 14.74 8.18 22.49
CA ILE A 360 15.95 7.44 22.13
C ILE A 360 16.12 6.14 22.92
N ASN A 361 15.69 6.09 24.18
CA ASN A 361 15.79 4.88 24.98
C ASN A 361 14.88 3.78 24.44
N TRP A 362 13.74 4.15 23.84
CA TRP A 362 12.91 3.19 23.12
C TRP A 362 13.60 2.70 21.85
N VAL A 363 14.21 3.59 21.07
CA VAL A 363 14.95 3.21 19.85
C VAL A 363 16.08 2.23 20.16
N ARG A 364 16.90 2.49 21.19
CA ARG A 364 17.96 1.58 21.62
C ARG A 364 17.42 0.18 21.95
N ARG A 365 16.34 0.09 22.72
CA ARG A 365 15.69 -1.20 23.01
C ARG A 365 15.12 -1.87 21.76
N ALA A 366 14.52 -1.10 20.86
CA ALA A 366 13.98 -1.62 19.61
C ALA A 366 15.07 -2.24 18.72
N PHE A 367 16.31 -1.71 18.71
CA PHE A 367 17.44 -2.37 18.05
C PHE A 367 17.72 -3.75 18.64
N HIS A 368 17.78 -3.88 19.97
CA HIS A 368 17.97 -5.18 20.63
C HIS A 368 16.84 -6.15 20.29
N THR A 369 15.57 -5.73 20.39
CA THR A 369 14.43 -6.57 20.03
C THR A 369 14.45 -7.02 18.56
N VAL A 370 15.00 -6.22 17.65
CA VAL A 370 15.13 -6.60 16.23
C VAL A 370 16.28 -7.57 16.02
N ASP A 371 17.45 -7.30 16.62
CA ASP A 371 18.67 -8.08 16.42
C ASP A 371 18.60 -9.43 17.15
N ASP A 372 18.01 -9.47 18.35
CA ASP A 372 17.95 -10.65 19.23
C ASP A 372 16.68 -11.48 18.97
N ASP A 373 15.50 -10.85 18.92
CA ASP A 373 14.21 -11.56 18.83
C ASP A 373 13.67 -11.67 17.39
N GLY A 374 14.21 -10.87 16.46
CA GLY A 374 13.68 -10.81 15.09
C GLY A 374 12.24 -10.30 15.02
N ASP A 375 11.83 -9.36 15.89
CA ASP A 375 10.47 -8.81 15.85
C ASP A 375 10.29 -7.81 14.69
N ILE A 376 9.56 -8.23 13.67
CA ILE A 376 9.30 -7.46 12.45
C ILE A 376 8.58 -6.15 12.71
N ARG A 377 7.81 -6.05 13.80
CA ARG A 377 7.03 -4.86 14.16
C ARG A 377 7.97 -3.72 14.56
N TYR A 378 8.95 -4.03 15.41
CA TYR A 378 9.99 -3.07 15.82
C TYR A 378 10.87 -2.68 14.65
N LEU A 379 11.23 -3.62 13.77
CA LEU A 379 11.96 -3.31 12.54
C LEU A 379 11.19 -2.30 11.66
N ASN A 380 9.89 -2.53 11.42
CA ASN A 380 9.06 -1.59 10.67
C ASN A 380 8.96 -0.20 11.32
N ARG A 381 9.02 -0.12 12.67
CA ARG A 381 9.04 1.15 13.40
C ARG A 381 10.38 1.86 13.27
N LEU A 382 11.51 1.16 13.41
CA LEU A 382 12.84 1.74 13.20
C LEU A 382 12.95 2.36 11.80
N ILE A 383 12.51 1.66 10.76
CA ILE A 383 12.53 2.17 9.39
C ILE A 383 11.59 3.37 9.21
N SER A 384 10.41 3.34 9.84
CA SER A 384 9.49 4.49 9.81
C SER A 384 10.05 5.72 10.54
N ILE A 385 10.78 5.52 11.65
CA ILE A 385 11.47 6.58 12.39
C ILE A 385 12.65 7.13 11.58
N LEU A 386 13.42 6.26 10.91
CA LEU A 386 14.44 6.68 9.97
C LEU A 386 13.84 7.54 8.86
N ALA A 387 12.74 7.11 8.24
CA ALA A 387 12.06 7.89 7.21
C ALA A 387 11.61 9.27 7.73
N LEU A 388 11.25 9.40 9.01
CA LEU A 388 10.98 10.69 9.63
C LEU A 388 12.23 11.57 9.77
N GLU A 389 13.35 11.01 10.23
CA GLU A 389 14.60 11.76 10.34
C GLU A 389 15.11 12.21 8.96
N ILE A 390 15.08 11.33 7.97
CA ILE A 390 15.46 11.66 6.59
C ILE A 390 14.49 12.68 5.99
N TRP A 391 13.18 12.56 6.24
CA TRP A 391 12.21 13.58 5.83
C TRP A 391 12.53 14.94 6.42
N TYR A 392 12.91 15.01 7.70
CA TYR A 392 13.30 16.26 8.33
C TYR A 392 14.53 16.86 7.64
N ARG A 393 15.54 16.03 7.36
CA ARG A 393 16.78 16.46 6.70
C ARG A 393 16.61 16.85 5.24
N VAL A 394 15.68 16.23 4.52
CA VAL A 394 15.41 16.52 3.09
C VAL A 394 14.49 17.73 2.94
N ILE A 395 13.41 17.80 3.73
CA ILE A 395 12.32 18.77 3.55
C ILE A 395 12.50 20.02 4.39
N ILE A 396 13.02 19.90 5.62
CA ILE A 396 13.08 21.00 6.59
C ILE A 396 14.46 21.64 6.61
N THR A 397 15.50 20.87 6.94
CA THR A 397 16.87 21.43 7.11
C THR A 397 17.67 21.47 5.82
N LYS A 398 17.27 20.69 4.81
CA LYS A 398 17.97 20.55 3.51
C LYS A 398 19.41 20.05 3.63
N GLU A 399 19.73 19.32 4.70
CA GLU A 399 21.03 18.67 4.90
C GLU A 399 21.27 17.50 3.96
N ILE A 400 20.21 16.83 3.50
CA ILE A 400 20.28 15.70 2.56
C ILE A 400 19.67 16.11 1.23
N LYS A 401 20.43 15.93 0.14
CA LYS A 401 19.94 16.19 -1.22
C LYS A 401 18.96 15.08 -1.66
N PRO A 402 17.94 15.38 -2.48
CA PRO A 402 17.01 14.37 -3.00
C PRO A 402 17.67 13.18 -3.71
N THR A 403 18.81 13.39 -4.35
CA THR A 403 19.57 12.38 -5.10
C THR A 403 20.53 11.57 -4.23
N THR A 404 20.59 11.84 -2.92
CA THR A 404 21.44 11.11 -1.99
C THR A 404 20.98 9.67 -1.93
N ARG A 405 21.92 8.73 -2.07
CA ARG A 405 21.71 7.32 -1.79
C ARG A 405 22.22 7.05 -0.38
N LEU A 406 21.38 6.43 0.47
CA LEU A 406 21.72 6.17 1.88
C LEU A 406 22.57 4.91 2.04
#